data_AF-A0A7S1CMW7-F1
#
_entry.id   AF-A0A7S1CMW7-F1
#
_cell.length_a   1.000
_cell.length_b   1.000
_cell.length_c   1.000
_cell.angle_alpha   90.00
_cell.angle_beta   90.00
_cell.angle_gamma   90.00
#
_symmetry.space_group_name_H-M   'P 1'
#
loop_
_entity.id
_entity.type
_entity.pdbx_description
1 polymer ?
#
loop_
_entity_poly.entity_id
_entity_poly.type
_entity_poly.pdbx_seq_one_letter_code
_entity_poly.pdbx_strand_id
1 'polypeptide(L)'
;LAFWNDVLESTSMYTTPPGDEYERPDNFPEMFINRIGASEKILAGLPEGERFERSVLGQLMEQCGDWDHQQFRRAYSHVGDAGQRRSFFVKLEGEGVTDQGGPYRAVVQAASSDEPAGPL
;
A
#
# COMPACT_ATOMS: atom_id res chain seq x y z
N LEU A 1 17.01 -1.65 17.23
CA LEU A 1 15.91 -2.17 16.39
C LEU A 1 15.07 -3.23 17.10
N ALA A 2 15.65 -4.12 17.93
CA ALA A 2 14.92 -5.19 18.63
C ALA A 2 13.59 -4.74 19.27
N PHE A 3 13.62 -3.71 20.14
CA PHE A 3 12.41 -3.16 20.75
C PHE A 3 11.29 -2.82 19.75
N TRP A 4 11.62 -2.17 18.63
CA TRP A 4 10.62 -1.79 17.62
C TRP A 4 10.06 -3.01 16.87
N ASN A 5 10.89 -4.02 16.63
CA ASN A 5 10.44 -5.28 16.05
C ASN A 5 9.50 -6.02 17.00
N ASP A 6 9.81 -6.05 18.30
CA ASP A 6 8.96 -6.66 19.33
C ASP A 6 7.60 -5.94 19.43
N VAL A 7 7.59 -4.60 19.33
CA VAL A 7 6.35 -3.82 19.26
C VAL A 7 5.54 -4.17 18.01
N LEU A 8 6.19 -4.28 16.85
CA LEU A 8 5.50 -4.64 15.60
C LEU A 8 4.92 -6.06 15.65
N GLU A 9 5.65 -7.02 16.21
CA GLU A 9 5.20 -8.40 16.36
C GLU A 9 4.04 -8.50 17.36
N SER A 10 4.17 -7.88 18.54
CA SER A 10 3.14 -7.90 19.58
C SER A 10 1.85 -7.15 19.22
N THR A 11 1.93 -6.17 18.32
CA THR A 11 0.76 -5.41 17.84
C THR A 11 0.22 -5.92 16.52
N SER A 12 0.80 -6.97 15.94
CA SER A 12 0.37 -7.49 14.64
C SER A 12 -1.05 -8.06 14.69
N MET A 13 -1.84 -7.75 13.67
CA MET A 13 -3.17 -8.32 13.51
C MET A 13 -3.09 -9.66 12.77
N TYR A 14 -3.62 -10.72 13.39
CA TYR A 14 -3.71 -12.03 12.77
C TYR A 14 -4.53 -11.97 11.48
N THR A 15 -4.07 -12.70 10.45
CA THR A 15 -4.77 -12.88 9.19
C THR A 15 -5.03 -14.38 9.02
N THR A 16 -6.29 -14.76 8.88
CA THR A 16 -6.68 -16.14 8.59
C THR A 16 -6.05 -16.58 7.28
N PRO A 17 -5.25 -17.67 7.25
CA PRO A 17 -4.69 -18.17 6.00
C PRO A 17 -5.78 -18.62 5.01
N PRO A 18 -5.50 -18.56 3.70
CA PRO A 18 -6.35 -19.16 2.68
C PRO A 18 -6.42 -20.70 2.82
N GLY A 19 -7.41 -21.32 2.17
CA GLY A 19 -7.49 -22.78 2.09
C GLY A 19 -6.38 -23.41 1.24
N ASP A 20 -5.89 -22.67 0.23
CA ASP A 20 -4.74 -22.99 -0.61
C ASP A 20 -3.62 -21.96 -0.37
N GLU A 21 -2.40 -22.41 -0.10
CA GLU A 21 -1.26 -21.54 0.20
C GLU A 21 -0.80 -20.65 -0.98
N TYR A 22 -1.24 -20.97 -2.21
CA TYR A 22 -1.03 -20.16 -3.40
C TYR A 22 -2.14 -19.13 -3.66
N GLU A 23 -3.19 -19.13 -2.84
CA GLU A 23 -4.27 -18.15 -2.88
C GLU A 23 -4.04 -17.01 -1.88
N ARG A 24 -4.87 -15.96 -2.01
CA ARG A 24 -4.86 -14.84 -1.07
C ARG A 24 -5.86 -15.10 0.05
N PRO A 25 -5.62 -14.61 1.28
CA PRO A 25 -6.62 -14.65 2.32
C PRO A 25 -7.91 -13.97 1.87
N ASP A 26 -9.04 -14.57 2.26
CA ASP A 26 -10.35 -13.97 2.01
C ASP A 26 -10.45 -12.58 2.65
N ASN A 27 -11.01 -11.63 1.90
CA ASN A 27 -11.18 -10.24 2.33
C ASN A 27 -9.86 -9.57 2.78
N PHE A 28 -8.71 -9.99 2.25
CA PHE A 28 -7.47 -9.24 2.43
C PHE A 28 -7.52 -7.95 1.61
N PRO A 29 -7.19 -6.78 2.18
CA PRO A 29 -7.34 -5.53 1.45
C PRO A 29 -6.48 -5.47 0.19
N GLU A 30 -7.02 -4.92 -0.89
CA GLU A 30 -6.32 -4.63 -2.15
C GLU A 30 -6.55 -3.16 -2.50
N MET A 31 -5.46 -2.43 -2.70
CA MET A 31 -5.45 -1.01 -3.05
C MET A 31 -5.26 -0.83 -4.55
N PHE A 32 -6.11 -0.02 -5.16
CA PHE A 32 -6.05 0.33 -6.58
C PHE A 32 -5.39 1.69 -6.70
N ILE A 33 -4.21 1.75 -7.32
CA ILE A 33 -3.39 2.97 -7.36
C ILE A 33 -3.06 3.33 -8.79
N ASN A 34 -3.42 4.55 -9.18
CA ASN A 34 -3.04 5.18 -10.44
C ASN A 34 -1.79 6.05 -10.26
N ARG A 35 -0.64 5.38 -10.28
CA ARG A 35 0.66 6.05 -10.15
C ARG A 35 1.03 6.88 -11.37
N ILE A 36 0.61 6.47 -12.56
CA ILE A 36 0.87 7.22 -13.81
C ILE A 36 0.20 8.60 -13.71
N GLY A 37 -1.07 8.62 -13.28
CA GLY A 37 -1.87 9.82 -13.03
C GLY A 37 -1.34 10.70 -11.90
N ALA A 38 -0.58 10.12 -10.97
CA ALA A 38 0.09 10.81 -9.87
C ALA A 38 1.52 11.29 -10.20
N SER A 39 1.98 11.17 -11.44
CA SER A 39 3.33 11.65 -11.81
C SER A 39 3.46 13.16 -11.63
N GLU A 40 4.66 13.61 -11.25
CA GLU A 40 4.98 15.04 -11.01
C GLU A 40 4.51 15.95 -12.14
N LYS A 41 4.73 15.53 -13.40
CA LYS A 41 4.30 16.28 -14.59
C LYS A 41 2.79 16.48 -14.65
N ILE A 42 2.01 15.47 -14.26
CA ILE A 42 0.55 15.56 -14.27
C ILE A 42 0.09 16.40 -13.08
N LEU A 43 0.60 16.14 -11.88
CA LEU A 43 0.22 16.89 -10.67
C LEU A 43 0.53 18.38 -10.79
N ALA A 44 1.70 18.75 -11.32
CA ALA A 44 2.07 20.15 -11.55
C ALA A 44 1.12 20.87 -12.52
N GLY A 45 0.44 20.13 -13.41
CA GLY A 45 -0.54 20.67 -14.34
C GLY A 45 -1.96 20.82 -13.76
N LEU A 46 -2.23 20.27 -12.56
CA LEU A 46 -3.52 20.36 -11.91
C LEU A 46 -3.63 21.61 -11.01
N PRO A 47 -4.86 22.10 -10.74
CA PRO A 47 -5.11 23.07 -9.68
C PRO A 47 -4.61 22.55 -8.32
N GLU A 48 -4.01 23.42 -7.51
CA GLU A 48 -3.41 23.06 -6.21
C GLU A 48 -4.35 22.22 -5.32
N GLY A 49 -5.62 22.61 -5.24
CA GLY A 49 -6.63 21.90 -4.44
C GLY A 49 -6.95 20.47 -4.90
N GLU A 50 -6.60 20.08 -6.14
CA GLU A 50 -6.87 18.75 -6.69
C GLU A 50 -5.66 17.81 -6.61
N ARG A 51 -4.47 18.34 -6.31
CA ARG A 51 -3.21 17.56 -6.39
C ARG A 51 -3.13 16.48 -5.33
N PHE A 52 -3.56 16.79 -4.12
CA PHE A 52 -3.54 15.85 -3.01
C PHE A 52 -4.39 14.61 -3.32
N GLU A 53 -5.66 14.80 -3.70
CA GLU A 53 -6.58 13.69 -4.01
C GLU A 53 -6.06 12.81 -5.15
N ARG A 54 -5.29 13.39 -6.08
CA ARG A 54 -4.72 12.68 -7.24
C ARG A 54 -3.37 12.04 -6.98
N SER A 55 -2.69 12.39 -5.90
CA SER A 55 -1.40 11.79 -5.53
C SER A 55 -1.54 10.34 -5.05
N VAL A 56 -0.46 9.56 -5.04
CA VAL A 56 -0.44 8.22 -4.47
C VAL A 56 -0.82 8.26 -2.97
N LEU A 57 -0.33 9.25 -2.22
CA LEU A 57 -0.71 9.43 -0.82
C LEU A 57 -2.22 9.68 -0.65
N GLY A 58 -2.81 10.58 -1.43
CA GLY A 58 -4.24 10.87 -1.37
C GLY A 58 -5.09 9.66 -1.72
N GLN A 59 -4.73 8.96 -2.80
CA GLN A 59 -5.40 7.71 -3.22
C GLN A 59 -5.32 6.61 -2.16
N LEU A 60 -4.19 6.48 -1.45
CA LEU A 60 -4.07 5.56 -0.32
C LEU A 60 -4.94 5.98 0.86
N MET A 61 -4.91 7.27 1.21
CA MET A 61 -5.68 7.80 2.35
C MET A 61 -7.19 7.66 2.13
N GLU A 62 -7.67 7.90 0.91
CA GLU A 62 -9.07 7.66 0.53
C GLU A 62 -9.46 6.20 0.76
N GLN A 63 -8.66 5.25 0.25
CA GLN A 63 -8.95 3.82 0.39
C GLN A 63 -8.78 3.30 1.82
N CYS A 64 -8.00 3.99 2.64
CA CYS A 64 -7.84 3.72 4.06
C CYS A 64 -8.88 4.44 4.94
N GLY A 65 -9.77 5.27 4.37
CA GLY A 65 -10.63 6.19 5.14
C GLY A 65 -11.52 5.49 6.18
N ASP A 66 -11.99 4.29 5.88
CA ASP A 66 -12.84 3.48 6.77
C ASP A 66 -12.05 2.42 7.57
N TRP A 67 -10.71 2.45 7.51
CA TRP A 67 -9.90 1.46 8.21
C TRP A 67 -9.85 1.70 9.70
N ASP A 68 -10.06 0.64 10.49
CA ASP A 68 -9.68 0.63 11.89
C ASP A 68 -8.15 0.54 12.04
N HIS A 69 -7.62 1.06 13.14
CA HIS A 69 -6.19 1.06 13.47
C HIS A 69 -5.54 -0.33 13.36
N GLN A 70 -6.30 -1.40 13.60
CA GLN A 70 -5.84 -2.78 13.49
C GLN A 70 -5.50 -3.20 12.05
N GLN A 71 -6.18 -2.65 11.05
CA GLN A 71 -5.94 -3.01 9.64
C GLN A 71 -4.55 -2.57 9.18
N PHE A 72 -4.06 -1.43 9.67
CA PHE A 72 -2.69 -0.99 9.43
C PHE A 72 -1.63 -1.88 10.11
N ARG A 73 -2.03 -2.69 11.09
CA ARG A 73 -1.16 -3.62 11.82
C ARG A 73 -1.16 -5.04 11.24
N ARG A 74 -1.87 -5.28 10.14
CA ARG A 74 -1.78 -6.57 9.42
C ARG A 74 -0.36 -6.78 8.90
N ALA A 75 0.13 -8.00 9.05
CA ALA A 75 1.48 -8.37 8.68
C ALA A 75 1.51 -9.74 7.98
N TYR A 76 0.74 -9.88 6.90
CA TYR A 76 0.63 -11.11 6.11
C TYR A 76 1.76 -11.24 5.09
N SER A 77 2.26 -12.46 4.88
CA SER A 77 3.23 -12.80 3.83
C SER A 77 2.70 -13.98 3.03
N HIS A 78 2.53 -13.80 1.72
CA HIS A 78 2.19 -14.90 0.82
C HIS A 78 3.40 -15.83 0.60
N VAL A 79 3.18 -17.07 0.15
CA VAL A 79 4.25 -18.05 -0.11
C VAL A 79 5.25 -17.53 -1.15
N GLY A 80 4.77 -16.80 -2.16
CA GLY A 80 5.58 -16.18 -3.21
C GLY A 80 6.32 -14.90 -2.78
N ASP A 81 6.10 -14.40 -1.56
CA ASP A 81 6.62 -13.11 -1.11
C ASP A 81 7.96 -13.18 -0.36
N ALA A 82 8.55 -14.38 -0.22
CA ALA A 82 9.83 -14.60 0.47
C ALA A 82 9.88 -13.97 1.88
N GLY A 83 8.77 -14.04 2.62
CA GLY A 83 8.65 -13.50 3.99
C GLY A 83 8.34 -12.01 4.09
N GLN A 84 8.15 -11.31 2.97
CA GLN A 84 7.84 -9.88 2.97
C GLN A 84 6.39 -9.60 3.38
N ARG A 85 6.24 -9.11 4.61
CA ARG A 85 4.94 -8.81 5.23
C ARG A 85 4.32 -7.53 4.69
N ARG A 86 3.00 -7.51 4.57
CA ARG A 86 2.19 -6.35 4.16
C ARG A 86 0.83 -6.30 4.86
N SER A 87 0.22 -5.13 4.84
CA SER A 87 -1.14 -4.90 5.32
C SER A 87 -2.19 -4.92 4.20
N PHE A 88 -1.77 -4.73 2.94
CA PHE A 88 -2.63 -4.77 1.74
C PHE A 88 -1.84 -5.24 0.51
N PHE A 89 -2.56 -5.71 -0.51
CA PHE A 89 -2.05 -5.88 -1.87
C PHE A 89 -2.20 -4.60 -2.69
N VAL A 90 -1.42 -4.44 -3.75
CA VAL A 90 -1.49 -3.27 -4.62
C VAL A 90 -1.75 -3.71 -6.06
N LYS A 91 -2.74 -3.09 -6.68
CA LYS A 91 -2.99 -3.16 -8.11
C LYS A 91 -2.70 -1.81 -8.74
N LEU A 92 -1.63 -1.76 -9.53
CA LEU A 92 -1.27 -0.55 -10.28
C LEU A 92 -2.09 -0.48 -11.56
N GLU A 93 -2.88 0.58 -11.69
CA GLU A 93 -3.75 0.78 -12.85
C GLU A 93 -2.93 0.98 -14.13
N GLY A 94 -3.23 0.20 -15.17
CA GLY A 94 -2.57 0.31 -16.47
C GLY A 94 -1.14 -0.25 -16.54
N GLU A 95 -0.57 -0.76 -15.44
CA GLU A 95 0.82 -1.25 -15.41
C GLU A 95 0.94 -2.78 -15.61
N GLY A 96 -0.16 -3.53 -15.60
CA GLY A 96 -0.18 -4.97 -15.95
C GLY A 96 0.71 -5.86 -15.06
N VAL A 97 1.07 -5.39 -13.86
CA VAL A 97 2.05 -6.05 -13.00
C VAL A 97 1.45 -7.28 -12.32
N THR A 98 2.16 -8.41 -12.38
CA THR A 98 1.81 -9.66 -11.69
C THR A 98 2.55 -9.84 -10.35
N ASP A 99 3.70 -9.19 -10.17
CA ASP A 99 4.40 -9.11 -8.88
C ASP A 99 3.56 -8.30 -7.86
N GLN A 100 3.61 -8.73 -6.61
CA GLN A 100 2.86 -8.13 -5.51
C GLN A 100 3.76 -7.44 -4.49
N GLY A 101 5.03 -7.86 -4.39
CA GLY A 101 5.99 -7.27 -3.45
C GLY A 101 6.56 -5.94 -3.95
N GLY A 102 6.94 -5.88 -5.23
CA GLY A 102 7.45 -4.68 -5.88
C GLY A 102 6.47 -3.49 -5.79
N PRO A 103 5.21 -3.65 -6.25
CA PRO A 103 4.21 -2.58 -6.18
C PRO A 103 3.96 -2.05 -4.77
N TYR A 104 3.86 -2.92 -3.76
CA TYR A 104 3.65 -2.50 -2.38
C TYR A 104 4.77 -1.56 -1.89
N ARG A 105 6.04 -1.97 -2.06
CA ARG A 105 7.19 -1.14 -1.64
C ARG A 105 7.24 0.18 -2.39
N ALA A 106 6.99 0.16 -3.70
CA ALA A 106 7.02 1.35 -4.54
C ALA A 106 5.94 2.37 -4.14
N VAL A 107 4.72 1.90 -3.86
CA VAL A 107 3.61 2.76 -3.44
C VAL A 107 3.85 3.36 -2.06
N VAL A 108 4.31 2.56 -1.08
CA VAL A 108 4.63 3.07 0.26
C VAL A 108 5.78 4.08 0.21
N GLN A 109 6.82 3.82 -0.59
CA GLN A 109 7.92 4.75 -0.78
C GLN A 109 7.44 6.06 -1.42
N ALA A 110 6.66 5.99 -2.50
CA ALA A 110 6.12 7.17 -3.17
C ALA A 110 5.33 8.05 -2.21
N ALA A 111 4.38 7.45 -1.47
CA ALA A 111 3.51 8.17 -0.55
C ALA A 111 4.24 8.78 0.66
N SER A 112 5.32 8.14 1.13
CA SER A 112 6.01 8.55 2.37
C SER A 112 7.26 9.41 2.16
N SER A 113 7.87 9.36 0.97
CA SER A 113 9.17 9.98 0.70
C SER A 113 9.16 10.83 -0.57
N ASP A 114 8.67 10.29 -1.69
CA ASP A 114 8.93 10.89 -3.00
C ASP A 114 7.88 11.98 -3.36
N GLU A 115 6.60 11.75 -3.07
CA GLU A 115 5.52 12.72 -3.28
C GLU A 115 5.48 13.88 -2.27
N PRO A 116 5.71 13.70 -0.95
CA PRO A 116 5.71 14.82 -0.01
C PRO A 116 6.83 15.85 -0.27
N ALA A 117 7.77 15.56 -1.17
CA ALA A 117 8.82 16.47 -1.62
C ALA A 117 8.52 17.20 -2.96
N GLY A 118 7.38 16.89 -3.61
CA GLY A 118 6.90 17.48 -4.86
C GLY A 118 5.69 18.41 -4.66
N PRO A 119 5.03 18.89 -5.74
CA PRO A 119 4.09 20.00 -5.66
C PRO A 119 2.68 19.54 -5.27
N LEU A 120 2.55 18.77 -4.18
CA LEU A 120 1.28 18.65 -3.45
C LEU A 120 0.82 20.03 -2.96
#